data_AF-A0A2N2GLA3-F1
#
_entry.id   AF-A0A2N2GLA3-F1
#
_cell.length_a   1.000
_cell.length_b   1.000
_cell.length_c   1.000
_cell.angle_alpha   90.00
_cell.angle_beta   90.00
_cell.angle_gamma   90.00
#
_symmetry.space_group_name_H-M   'P 1'
#
loop_
_entity.id
_entity.type
_entity.pdbx_description
1 polymer ?
#
loop_
_entity_poly.entity_id
_entity_poly.type
_entity_poly.pdbx_seq_one_letter_code
_entity_poly.pdbx_strand_id
1 'polypeptide(L)'
;MDVFIRFFSVTSATIGIFFLCWILWVVLKRGHSVLSLSFFTSAPPSPGEGTGGIYYALVGTLKMTGLACLMGVPLGLLTGVHLAEFGR
;
A
#
# COMPACT_ATOMS: atom_id res chain seq x y z
N MET A 1 -12.21 27.03 22.04
CA MET A 1 -11.67 27.00 20.67
C MET A 1 -11.60 25.57 20.10
N ASP A 2 -11.63 24.55 20.95
CA ASP A 2 -11.44 23.12 20.60
C ASP A 2 -12.54 22.53 19.71
N VAL A 3 -13.78 23.01 19.86
CA VAL A 3 -14.92 22.58 19.04
C VAL A 3 -14.75 22.99 17.57
N PHE A 4 -14.19 24.17 17.31
CA PHE A 4 -13.95 24.66 15.95
C PHE A 4 -12.89 23.79 15.22
N ILE A 5 -11.80 23.47 15.91
CA ILE A 5 -10.71 22.62 15.38
C ILE A 5 -11.22 21.20 15.11
N ARG A 6 -12.00 20.64 16.05
CA ARG A 6 -12.60 19.31 15.90
C ARG A 6 -13.53 19.24 14.70
N PHE A 7 -14.34 20.27 14.47
CA PHE A 7 -15.23 20.32 13.32
C PHE A 7 -14.45 20.27 12.00
N PHE A 8 -13.44 21.14 11.82
CA PHE A 8 -12.60 21.14 10.62
C PHE A 8 -11.85 19.81 10.41
N SER A 9 -11.30 19.23 11.48
CA SER A 9 -10.56 17.98 11.40
C SER A 9 -11.44 16.79 11.03
N VAL A 10 -12.66 16.70 11.61
CA VAL A 10 -13.61 15.63 11.29
C VAL A 10 -14.09 15.76 9.85
N THR A 11 -14.45 16.96 9.39
CA THR A 11 -14.88 17.16 8.00
C THR A 11 -13.78 16.76 7.01
N SER A 12 -12.53 17.17 7.25
CA SER A 12 -11.39 16.78 6.40
C SER A 12 -11.17 15.27 6.39
N ALA A 13 -11.25 14.61 7.56
CA ALA A 13 -11.09 13.17 7.66
C ALA A 13 -12.22 12.43 6.93
N THR A 14 -13.47 12.86 7.07
CA THR A 14 -14.63 12.25 6.40
C THR A 14 -14.51 12.37 4.88
N ILE A 15 -14.04 13.49 4.36
CA ILE A 15 -13.78 13.66 2.92
C ILE A 15 -12.73 12.65 2.44
N GLY A 16 -11.62 12.49 3.17
CA GLY A 16 -10.59 11.51 2.83
C GLY A 16 -11.11 10.07 2.85
N ILE A 17 -11.86 9.70 3.89
CA ILE A 17 -12.47 8.38 4.02
C ILE A 17 -13.46 8.10 2.88
N PHE A 18 -14.25 9.11 2.48
CA PHE A 18 -15.17 9.00 1.36
C PHE A 18 -14.43 8.65 0.05
N PHE A 19 -13.36 9.36 -0.28
CA PHE A 19 -12.55 9.06 -1.47
C PHE A 19 -11.88 7.69 -1.39
N LEU A 20 -11.41 7.28 -0.20
CA LEU A 20 -10.84 5.96 0.02
C LEU A 20 -11.88 4.85 -0.25
N CYS A 21 -13.09 4.98 0.29
CA CYS A 21 -14.17 4.05 0.02
C CYS A 21 -14.56 4.03 -1.46
N TRP A 22 -14.60 5.20 -2.11
CA TRP A 22 -14.89 5.31 -3.54
C TRP A 22 -13.85 4.55 -4.38
N ILE A 23 -12.56 4.80 -4.17
CA ILE A 23 -11.52 4.16 -4.98
C ILE A 23 -11.46 2.66 -4.73
N LEU A 24 -11.66 2.22 -3.48
CA LEU A 24 -11.74 0.81 -3.14
C LEU A 24 -12.92 0.14 -3.86
N TRP A 25 -14.08 0.78 -3.90
CA TRP A 25 -15.24 0.29 -4.63
C TRP A 25 -14.97 0.14 -6.13
N VAL A 26 -14.34 1.16 -6.75
CA VAL A 26 -13.98 1.12 -8.18
C VAL A 26 -12.97 0.01 -8.46
N VAL A 27 -11.96 -0.15 -7.61
CA VAL A 27 -10.95 -1.21 -7.73
C VAL A 27 -11.58 -2.59 -7.61
N LEU A 28 -12.51 -2.81 -6.68
CA LEU A 28 -13.24 -4.08 -6.56
C LEU A 28 -14.13 -4.34 -7.78
N LYS A 29 -14.87 -3.32 -8.25
CA LYS A 29 -15.72 -3.41 -9.44
C LYS A 29 -14.95 -3.70 -10.72
N ARG A 30 -13.74 -3.18 -10.89
CA ARG A 30 -12.93 -3.39 -12.10
C ARG A 30 -11.98 -4.58 -11.96
N GLY A 31 -11.49 -4.85 -10.76
CA GLY A 31 -10.50 -5.88 -10.47
C GLY A 31 -11.06 -7.29 -10.45
N HIS A 32 -12.33 -7.50 -10.05
CA HIS A 32 -12.89 -8.86 -9.96
C HIS A 32 -12.88 -9.61 -11.30
N SER A 33 -13.01 -8.89 -12.43
CA SER A 33 -13.03 -9.50 -13.76
C SER A 33 -11.64 -9.97 -14.22
N VAL A 34 -10.57 -9.49 -13.58
CA VAL A 34 -9.18 -9.71 -14.00
C VAL A 34 -8.40 -10.52 -12.96
N LEU A 35 -8.95 -10.70 -11.75
CA LEU A 35 -8.39 -11.49 -10.67
C LEU A 35 -8.43 -12.99 -11.03
N SER A 36 -7.44 -13.43 -11.79
CA SER A 36 -7.18 -14.85 -12.06
C SER A 36 -5.76 -15.19 -11.63
N LEU A 37 -5.49 -16.48 -11.40
CA LEU A 37 -4.15 -16.95 -11.08
C LEU A 37 -3.15 -16.61 -12.21
N SER A 38 -3.64 -16.54 -13.45
CA SER A 38 -2.88 -16.05 -14.61
C SER A 38 -2.48 -14.59 -14.51
N PHE A 39 -3.28 -13.71 -13.90
CA PHE A 39 -2.94 -12.29 -13.74
C PHE A 39 -1.68 -12.08 -12.90
N PHE A 40 -1.41 -12.95 -11.93
CA PHE A 40 -0.22 -12.86 -11.08
C PHE A 40 1.03 -13.47 -11.72
N THR A 41 0.87 -14.55 -12.50
CA THR A 41 1.99 -15.31 -13.07
C THR A 41 2.33 -14.90 -14.50
N SER A 42 1.40 -14.31 -15.24
CA SER A 42 1.64 -13.86 -16.61
C SER A 42 2.48 -12.59 -16.64
N ALA A 43 3.38 -12.52 -17.62
CA ALA A 43 4.09 -11.31 -17.96
C ALA A 43 3.10 -10.19 -18.34
N PRO A 44 3.44 -8.91 -18.10
CA PRO A 44 2.65 -7.80 -18.58
C PRO A 44 2.48 -7.87 -20.10
N PRO A 45 1.32 -7.44 -20.60
CA PRO A 45 1.00 -7.59 -22.00
C PRO A 45 2.00 -6.80 -22.85
N SER A 46 2.45 -7.41 -23.94
CA SER A 46 3.22 -6.72 -24.97
C SER A 46 2.34 -5.63 -25.63
N PRO A 47 2.94 -4.57 -26.20
CA PRO A 47 2.18 -3.51 -26.86
C PRO A 47 1.32 -4.10 -28.01
N GLY A 48 -0.01 -4.04 -27.86
CA GLY A 48 -0.97 -4.58 -28.85
C GLY A 48 -1.76 -5.81 -28.40
N GLU A 49 -1.39 -6.49 -27.32
CA GLU A 49 -2.21 -7.56 -26.72
C GLU A 49 -3.03 -7.04 -25.53
N GLY A 50 -4.33 -7.34 -25.51
CA GLY A 50 -5.28 -6.78 -24.54
C GLY A 50 -5.23 -7.40 -23.14
N THR A 51 -4.58 -8.55 -22.98
CA THR A 51 -4.56 -9.32 -21.72
C THR A 51 -3.15 -9.67 -21.31
N GLY A 52 -2.71 -9.20 -20.15
CA GLY A 52 -1.46 -9.63 -19.52
C GLY A 52 -1.45 -9.31 -18.02
N GLY A 53 -0.43 -9.81 -17.32
CA GLY A 53 -0.38 -9.84 -15.85
C GLY A 53 0.54 -8.82 -15.20
N ILE A 54 0.75 -8.95 -13.90
CA ILE A 54 1.55 -8.05 -13.06
C ILE A 54 2.85 -8.67 -12.54
N TYR A 55 3.31 -9.76 -13.17
CA TYR A 55 4.42 -10.57 -12.67
C TYR A 55 5.70 -9.75 -12.35
N TYR A 56 6.18 -8.92 -13.28
CA TYR A 56 7.40 -8.12 -13.05
C TYR A 56 7.22 -7.05 -11.98
N ALA A 57 6.01 -6.50 -11.82
CA ALA A 57 5.70 -5.55 -10.76
C ALA A 57 5.69 -6.23 -9.38
N LEU A 58 5.11 -7.43 -9.28
CA LEU A 58 5.09 -8.20 -8.03
C LEU A 58 6.51 -8.63 -7.62
N VAL A 59 7.30 -9.16 -8.55
CA VAL A 59 8.69 -9.55 -8.27
C VAL A 59 9.56 -8.34 -7.91
N GLY A 60 9.37 -7.21 -8.58
CA GLY A 60 10.08 -5.96 -8.29
C GLY A 60 9.77 -5.43 -6.89
N THR A 61 8.49 -5.35 -6.53
CA THR A 61 8.05 -4.90 -5.20
C THR A 61 8.52 -5.84 -4.10
N LEU A 62 8.50 -7.15 -4.32
CA LEU A 62 8.99 -8.13 -3.34
C LEU A 62 10.50 -7.99 -3.09
N LYS A 63 11.30 -7.82 -4.16
CA LYS A 63 12.74 -7.57 -4.04
C LYS A 63 13.04 -6.25 -3.32
N MET A 64 12.35 -5.17 -3.71
CA MET A 64 12.52 -3.85 -3.10
C MET A 64 12.15 -3.87 -1.61
N THR A 65 10.98 -4.43 -1.28
CA THR A 65 10.51 -4.53 0.11
C THR A 65 11.41 -5.44 0.92
N GLY A 66 11.87 -6.57 0.36
CA GLY A 66 12.80 -7.48 1.02
C GLY A 66 14.11 -6.79 1.40
N LEU A 67 14.70 -6.04 0.45
CA LEU A 67 15.93 -5.29 0.71
C LEU A 67 15.71 -4.16 1.73
N ALA A 68 14.61 -3.40 1.57
CA ALA A 68 14.23 -2.33 2.50
C ALA A 68 14.00 -2.86 3.92
N CYS A 69 13.34 -4.00 4.07
CA CYS A 69 13.16 -4.66 5.36
C CYS A 69 14.49 -5.14 5.94
N LEU A 70 15.34 -5.78 5.14
CA LEU A 70 16.63 -6.31 5.60
C LEU A 70 17.53 -5.20 6.16
N MET A 71 17.45 -3.99 5.61
CA MET A 71 18.21 -2.84 6.11
C MET A 71 17.47 -2.10 7.24
N GLY A 72 16.19 -1.81 7.04
CA GLY A 72 15.41 -0.94 7.93
C GLY A 72 14.93 -1.61 9.22
N VAL A 73 14.54 -2.89 9.16
CA VAL A 73 14.05 -3.63 10.33
C VAL A 73 15.12 -3.80 11.41
N PRO A 74 16.36 -4.27 11.14
CA PRO A 74 17.35 -4.40 12.20
C PRO A 74 17.75 -3.04 12.78
N LEU A 75 17.90 -2.00 11.95
CA LEU A 75 18.19 -0.65 12.43
C LEU A 75 17.07 -0.11 13.33
N GLY A 76 15.81 -0.24 12.89
CA GLY A 76 14.65 0.19 13.67
C GLY A 76 14.50 -0.59 14.98
N LEU A 77 14.74 -1.90 14.96
CA LEU A 77 14.73 -2.73 16.17
C LEU A 77 15.84 -2.32 17.14
N LEU A 78 17.07 -2.14 16.67
CA LEU A 78 18.19 -1.74 17.51
C LEU A 78 17.95 -0.35 18.14
N THR A 79 17.44 0.62 17.37
CA THR A 79 17.06 1.93 17.90
C THR A 79 15.91 1.83 18.90
N GLY A 80 14.89 1.01 18.61
CA GLY A 80 13.76 0.80 19.51
C GLY A 80 14.17 0.16 20.83
N VAL A 81 15.02 -0.87 20.80
CA VAL A 81 15.57 -1.51 22.01
C VAL A 81 16.44 -0.54 22.79
N HIS A 82 17.32 0.20 22.13
CA HIS A 82 18.16 1.20 22.82
C HIS A 82 17.32 2.26 23.52
N LEU A 83 16.28 2.80 22.87
CA LEU A 83 15.39 3.78 23.49
C LEU A 83 14.56 3.17 24.63
N ALA A 84 14.15 1.90 24.53
CA ALA A 84 13.39 1.23 25.57
C ALA A 84 14.23 0.95 26.83
N GLU A 85 15.52 0.61 26.68
CA GLU A 85 16.41 0.31 27.81
C GLU A 85 17.12 1.55 28.38
N PHE A 86 17.56 2.47 27.52
CA PHE A 86 18.41 3.61 27.90
C PHE A 86 17.70 4.97 27.80
N GLY A 87 16.49 5.03 27.27
CA GLY A 87 15.71 6.27 27.10
C GLY A 87 15.02 6.76 28.37
N ARG A 88 15.71 6.70 29.51
CA ARG A 88 15.34 7.46 30.71
C ARG A 88 15.96 8.84 30.67
#